data_AF-A0A1E5WBP1-F1
#
_entry.id   AF-A0A1E5WBP1-F1
#
_cell.length_a   1.000
_cell.length_b   1.000
_cell.length_c   1.000
_cell.angle_alpha   90.00
_cell.angle_beta   90.00
_cell.angle_gamma   90.00
#
_symmetry.space_group_name_H-M   'P 1'
#
loop_
_entity.id
_entity.type
_entity.pdbx_description
1 polymer ?
#
loop_
_entity_poly.entity_id
_entity_poly.type
_entity_poly.pdbx_seq_one_letter_code
_entity_poly.pdbx_strand_id
1 'polypeptide(L)' 'LGEDIDMVQVERALQVSFWCIQEQPTQRPSMGKVVQMLEGSWTSRGRRRPSRRTAS' A
#
# COMPACT_ATOMS: atom_id res chain seq x y z
N LEU A 1 20.56 3.20 -20.50
CA LEU A 1 19.98 2.79 -19.20
C LEU A 1 18.48 2.78 -19.37
N GLY A 2 17.91 1.64 -19.74
CA GLY A 2 16.45 1.47 -19.67
C GLY A 2 16.14 1.11 -18.22
N GLU A 3 15.41 1.95 -17.51
CA GLU A 3 14.84 1.54 -16.23
C GLU A 3 13.72 0.56 -16.54
N ASP A 4 13.89 -0.71 -16.14
CA ASP A 4 12.81 -1.67 -16.16
C ASP A 4 11.73 -1.19 -15.19
N ILE A 5 10.68 -0.59 -15.74
CA ILE A 5 9.56 -0.10 -14.95
C ILE A 5 8.80 -1.32 -14.42
N ASP A 6 8.87 -1.51 -13.10
CA ASP A 6 8.09 -2.56 -12.44
C ASP A 6 6.60 -2.19 -12.50
N MET A 7 5.86 -2.90 -13.34
CA MET A 7 4.43 -2.69 -13.53
C MET A 7 3.62 -2.83 -12.24
N VAL A 8 4.11 -3.61 -11.25
CA VAL A 8 3.48 -3.72 -9.93
C VAL A 8 3.66 -2.43 -9.13
N GLN A 9 4.82 -1.78 -9.24
CA GLN A 9 5.06 -0.49 -8.61
C GLN A 9 4.20 0.61 -9.26
N VAL A 10 4.04 0.56 -10.59
CA VAL A 10 3.15 1.47 -11.33
C VAL A 10 1.70 1.30 -10.90
N GLU A 11 1.20 0.05 -10.82
CA GLU A 11 -0.17 -0.22 -10.40
C GLU A 11 -0.44 0.31 -8.99
N ARG A 12 0.50 0.12 -8.05
CA ARG A 12 0.39 0.66 -6.68
C ARG A 12 0.41 2.18 -6.65
N ALA A 13 1.28 2.81 -7.43
CA ALA A 13 1.34 4.27 -7.54
C ALA A 13 0.04 4.84 -8.11
N LEU A 14 -0.54 4.21 -9.14
CA LEU A 14 -1.82 4.60 -9.70
C LEU A 14 -2.96 4.45 -8.69
N GLN A 15 -3.03 3.33 -7.97
CA GLN A 15 -4.01 3.16 -6.90
C GLN A 15 -3.88 4.29 -5.88
N VAL A 16 -2.71 4.51 -5.29
CA VAL A 16 -2.48 5.60 -4.34
C VAL A 16 -2.91 6.96 -4.90
N SER A 17 -2.61 7.24 -6.16
CA SER A 17 -2.99 8.49 -6.84
C SER A 17 -4.51 8.69 -6.83
N PHE A 18 -5.27 7.65 -7.18
CA PHE A 18 -6.74 7.70 -7.12
C PHE A 18 -7.26 7.97 -5.71
N TRP A 19 -6.66 7.37 -4.68
CA TRP A 19 -7.05 7.61 -3.29
C TRP A 19 -6.72 9.04 -2.81
N CYS A 20 -5.66 9.65 -3.32
CA CYS A 20 -5.27 11.02 -2.99
C CYS A 20 -6.12 12.08 -3.68
N ILE A 21 -6.66 11.79 -4.87
CA ILE A 21 -7.46 12.73 -5.69
C ILE A 21 -8.94 12.75 -5.27
N GLN A 22 -9.38 11.82 -4.41
CA GLN A 22 -10.74 11.77 -3.85
C GLN A 22 -11.27 13.15 -3.44
N GLU A 23 -12.49 13.44 -3.90
CA GLU A 23 -13.18 14.73 -3.69
C GLU A 23 -13.49 14.97 -2.21
N GLN A 24 -13.79 13.90 -1.47
CA GLN A 24 -13.99 13.96 -0.02
C GLN A 24 -12.64 13.87 0.72
N PRO A 25 -12.23 14.92 1.47
CA PRO A 25 -10.95 14.93 2.16
C PRO A 25 -10.85 13.89 3.28
N THR A 26 -11.98 13.45 3.85
CA THR A 26 -12.06 12.40 4.87
C THR A 26 -11.70 11.01 4.34
N GLN A 27 -11.81 10.79 3.03
CA GLN A 27 -11.48 9.53 2.39
C GLN A 27 -10.01 9.47 1.94
N ARG A 28 -9.32 10.62 1.92
CA ARG A 28 -7.90 10.67 1.57
C ARG A 28 -7.07 9.95 2.64
N PRO A 29 -6.16 9.06 2.23
CA PRO A 29 -5.31 8.36 3.17
C PRO A 29 -4.32 9.34 3.83
N SER A 30 -4.04 9.14 5.11
CA SER A 30 -2.92 9.81 5.79
C SER A 30 -1.59 9.45 5.13
N MET A 31 -0.58 10.30 5.22
CA MET A 31 0.75 10.02 4.65
C MET A 31 1.36 8.69 5.10
N GLY A 32 1.18 8.29 6.38
CA GLY A 32 1.66 6.98 6.85
C GLY A 32 0.97 5.79 6.16
N LYS A 33 -0.29 5.97 5.75
CA LYS A 33 -1.07 4.98 5.00
C LYS A 33 -0.68 4.96 3.51
N VAL A 34 -0.38 6.12 2.94
CA VAL A 34 0.20 6.24 1.59
C VAL A 34 1.53 5.49 1.48
N VAL A 35 2.42 5.67 2.45
CA VAL A 35 3.71 4.96 2.48
C VAL A 35 3.51 3.45 2.58
N GLN A 36 2.61 2.99 3.45
CA GLN A 36 2.27 1.56 3.55
C GLN A 36 1.71 0.98 2.23
N MET A 37 0.96 1.78 1.47
CA MET A 37 0.44 1.40 0.15
C MET A 37 1.55 1.24 -0.89
N LEU A 38 2.52 2.16 -0.91
CA LEU A 38 3.65 2.11 -1.83
C LEU A 38 4.64 0.99 -1.49
N GLU A 39 4.87 0.74 -0.20
CA GLU A 39 5.73 -0.35 0.29
C GLU A 39 5.13 -1.75 0.06
N GLY A 40 3.87 -1.85 -0.39
CA GLY A 40 3.17 -3.12 -0.60
C GLY A 40 2.75 -3.82 0.70
N SER A 41 2.87 -3.14 1.85
CA SER A 41 2.40 -3.64 3.15
C SER A 41 0.90 -3.40 3.36
N TRP A 42 0.29 -2.54 2.54
CA TRP A 42 -1.16 -2.36 2.41
C TRP A 42 -1.81 -3.51 1.66
N THR A 43 -1.92 -4.64 2.35
CA THR A 43 -2.86 -5.68 1.95
C THR A 43 -4.19 -5.36 2.63
N SER A 44 -5.21 -4.97 1.85
CA SER A 44 -6.60 -4.86 2.32
C SER A 44 -7.12 -6.19 2.91
N ARG A 45 -6.46 -7.30 2.58
CA ARG A 45 -6.53 -8.54 3.34
C ARG A 45 -5.58 -8.39 4.53
N GLY A 46 -6.14 -8.03 5.68
CA GLY A 46 -5.40 -7.76 6.90
C GLY A 46 -4.21 -8.68 7.09
N ARG A 47 -3.10 -8.10 7.57
CA ARG A 47 -1.96 -8.84 8.12
C ARG A 47 -2.48 -10.10 8.80
N ARG A 48 -2.28 -11.27 8.19
CA ARG A 48 -2.21 -12.50 8.97
C ARG A 48 -1.06 -12.25 9.93
N ARG A 49 -1.40 -11.83 11.15
CA ARG A 49 -0.45 -11.81 12.26
C ARG A 49 0.19 -13.19 12.23
N PRO A 50 1.53 -13.33 12.21
CA PRO A 50 2.12 -14.59 12.57
C PRO A 50 1.63 -14.82 14.00
N SER A 51 0.67 -15.74 14.16
CA SER A 51 0.31 -16.22 15.49
C SER A 51 1.61 -16.72 16.09
N ARG A 52 1.97 -16.16 17.26
CA ARG A 52 3.06 -16.64 18.09
C ARG A 52 3.08 -18.17 18.04
N ARG A 53 4.02 -18.78 17.32
CA ARG A 53 4.43 -20.14 17.64
C ARG A 53 5.13 -19.99 18.98
N THR A 54 4.39 -20.24 20.06
CA THR A 54 5.00 -20.54 21.35
C THR A 54 6.00 -21.66 21.11
N ALA A 55 7.25 -21.42 21.50
CA ALA A 55 8.25 -22.46 21.59
C ALA A 55 7.73 -23.58 22.51
N SER A 56 7.84 -24.83 22.05
CA SER A 56 7.96 -26.02 22.86
C SER A 56 9.17 -26.79 22.34
#